data_AF-A0A3E4ZAB8-F1
#
_entry.id   AF-A0A3E4ZAB8-F1
#
_cell.length_a   1.000
_cell.length_b   1.000
_cell.length_c   1.000
_cell.angle_alpha   90.00
_cell.angle_beta   90.00
_cell.angle_gamma   90.00
#
_symmetry.space_group_name_H-M   'P 1'
#
loop_
_entity.id
_entity.type
_entity.pdbx_description
1 polymer ?
#
loop_
_entity_poly.entity_id
_entity_poly.type
_entity_poly.pdbx_seq_one_letter_code
_entity_poly.pdbx_strand_id
1 'polypeptide(L)'
;MKTDITTVRYDIHDLAEYINWIYFFHAWGFQPRYAAIADIHGCDACRAGWLASFPEAERAKAAEAMQLHKEAVRMLNKIDGKYKVYAIYRLMEANAEGDNLWLEGTLFPLLRQQTRVRPDDPFLCLSDFVRPLSSGIKDTVGGFATTIDPAMEEEFSHDDYQSLLIKTLGERLAEAAAEKIHETLRKEVWGYAKDEKLTMKQLLNEDYQGIRPAVGYPSLPDISVSFLLDKLIDMKRIGIHLTENGMMQPHASVCGLMFAHPASRYFSVGKIDEEQLMDYASRRNIDADVLRKYLATNLQP
;
A
#
# COMPACT_ATOMS: atom_id res chain seq x y z
N MET A 1 -4.79 21.53 -5.92
CA MET A 1 -5.52 21.57 -4.62
C MET A 1 -4.54 21.11 -3.55
N LYS A 2 -4.47 21.77 -2.41
CA LYS A 2 -3.43 21.52 -1.39
C LYS A 2 -4.07 21.37 -0.01
N THR A 3 -3.52 20.51 0.83
CA THR A 3 -3.92 20.38 2.24
C THR A 3 -2.71 20.57 3.16
N ASP A 4 -2.99 20.88 4.42
CA ASP A 4 -2.03 20.65 5.49
C ASP A 4 -1.83 19.14 5.71
N ILE A 5 -0.75 18.80 6.43
CA ILE A 5 -0.52 17.44 6.92
C ILE A 5 -1.65 17.08 7.88
N THR A 6 -2.46 16.09 7.51
CA THR A 6 -3.65 15.69 8.25
C THR A 6 -3.49 14.26 8.75
N THR A 7 -3.82 14.03 10.02
CA THR A 7 -3.82 12.70 10.64
C THR A 7 -5.24 12.22 10.88
N VAL A 8 -5.46 10.92 10.71
CA VAL A 8 -6.74 10.24 10.92
C VAL A 8 -6.49 9.04 11.83
N ARG A 9 -7.47 8.71 12.66
CA ARG A 9 -7.44 7.55 13.56
C ARG A 9 -8.66 6.70 13.25
N TYR A 10 -8.46 5.40 13.13
CA TYR A 10 -9.52 4.43 12.89
C TYR A 10 -9.61 3.46 14.06
N ASP A 11 -10.85 3.13 14.40
CA ASP A 11 -11.13 1.88 15.11
C ASP A 11 -10.84 0.67 14.21
N ILE A 12 -10.80 -0.53 14.78
CA ILE A 12 -10.49 -1.73 13.99
C ILE A 12 -11.72 -2.19 13.23
N HIS A 13 -12.91 -2.08 13.82
CA HIS A 13 -14.16 -2.38 13.12
C HIS A 13 -14.39 -1.47 11.90
N ASP A 14 -13.86 -0.25 11.95
CA ASP A 14 -13.87 0.74 10.86
C ASP A 14 -13.11 0.27 9.61
N LEU A 15 -12.19 -0.69 9.76
CA LEU A 15 -11.29 -1.19 8.73
C LEU A 15 -11.57 -2.64 8.33
N ALA A 16 -12.41 -3.35 9.10
CA ALA A 16 -12.62 -4.79 8.93
C ALA A 16 -13.09 -5.17 7.51
N GLU A 17 -13.96 -4.36 6.90
CA GLU A 17 -14.45 -4.58 5.53
C GLU A 17 -13.41 -4.26 4.44
N TYR A 18 -12.39 -3.47 4.77
CA TYR A 18 -11.29 -3.11 3.85
C TYR A 18 -10.14 -4.11 3.89
N ILE A 19 -10.20 -5.13 4.76
CA ILE A 19 -9.17 -6.18 4.83
C ILE A 19 -9.24 -7.04 3.57
N ASN A 20 -8.15 -7.03 2.79
CA ASN A 20 -7.98 -7.99 1.71
C ASN A 20 -7.47 -9.34 2.26
N TRP A 21 -8.42 -10.26 2.47
CA TRP A 21 -8.15 -11.59 3.04
C TRP A 21 -7.31 -12.50 2.12
N ILE A 22 -7.24 -12.24 0.81
CA ILE A 22 -6.39 -13.05 -0.10
C ILE A 22 -4.94 -12.99 0.36
N TYR A 23 -4.44 -11.79 0.66
CA TYR A 23 -3.07 -11.61 1.13
C TYR A 23 -2.84 -12.13 2.55
N PHE A 24 -3.85 -12.06 3.42
CA PHE A 24 -3.81 -12.69 4.73
C PHE A 24 -3.57 -14.20 4.57
N PHE A 25 -4.41 -14.88 3.78
CA PHE A 25 -4.29 -16.31 3.56
C PHE A 25 -3.00 -16.70 2.84
N HIS A 26 -2.52 -15.87 1.91
CA HIS A 26 -1.24 -16.08 1.25
C HIS A 26 -0.06 -16.10 2.24
N ALA A 27 -0.05 -15.19 3.22
CA ALA A 27 0.98 -15.17 4.27
C ALA A 27 0.98 -16.46 5.11
N TRP A 28 -0.16 -17.16 5.19
CA TRP A 28 -0.32 -18.46 5.86
C TRP A 28 -0.19 -19.67 4.91
N GLY A 29 0.27 -19.49 3.67
CA GLY A 29 0.50 -20.59 2.72
C GLY A 29 -0.78 -21.20 2.12
N PHE A 30 -1.90 -20.48 2.19
CA PHE A 30 -3.14 -20.86 1.53
C PHE A 30 -3.22 -20.29 0.12
N GLN A 31 -3.83 -21.06 -0.79
CA GLN A 31 -4.16 -20.57 -2.13
C GLN A 31 -5.27 -19.50 -2.05
N PRO A 32 -5.32 -18.53 -2.98
CA PRO A 32 -6.30 -17.43 -2.95
C PRO A 32 -7.76 -17.88 -2.81
N ARG A 33 -8.15 -19.02 -3.38
CA ARG A 33 -9.53 -19.54 -3.30
C ARG A 33 -10.03 -19.81 -1.88
N TYR A 34 -9.14 -20.06 -0.92
CA TYR A 34 -9.53 -20.27 0.47
C TYR A 34 -10.01 -18.98 1.14
N ALA A 35 -9.60 -17.81 0.63
CA ALA A 35 -10.01 -16.52 1.16
C ALA A 35 -11.51 -16.23 0.98
N ALA A 36 -12.20 -16.93 0.08
CA ALA A 36 -13.65 -16.79 -0.14
C ALA A 36 -14.49 -17.13 1.10
N ILE A 37 -13.91 -17.78 2.13
CA ILE A 37 -14.59 -17.96 3.43
C ILE A 37 -14.87 -16.62 4.14
N ALA A 38 -14.08 -15.58 3.86
CA ALA A 38 -14.26 -14.26 4.44
C ALA A 38 -15.55 -13.57 3.95
N ASP A 39 -16.03 -13.95 2.76
CA ASP A 39 -17.28 -13.43 2.18
C ASP A 39 -18.55 -14.08 2.79
N ILE A 40 -18.38 -15.07 3.69
CA ILE A 40 -19.48 -15.83 4.29
C ILE A 40 -19.75 -15.35 5.73
N HIS A 41 -20.71 -14.42 5.85
CA HIS A 41 -21.11 -13.82 7.11
C HIS A 41 -22.28 -14.57 7.78
N GLY A 42 -22.14 -14.89 9.07
CA GLY A 42 -23.25 -15.30 9.94
C GLY A 42 -24.06 -16.56 9.55
N CYS A 43 -23.68 -17.30 8.50
CA CYS A 43 -24.46 -18.41 7.96
C CYS A 43 -23.70 -19.74 8.06
N ASP A 44 -24.05 -20.56 9.06
CA ASP A 44 -23.40 -21.86 9.27
C ASP A 44 -23.69 -22.86 8.15
N ALA A 45 -24.92 -22.84 7.60
CA ALA A 45 -25.26 -23.65 6.43
C ALA A 45 -24.42 -23.28 5.20
N CYS A 46 -24.14 -21.99 5.01
CA CYS A 46 -23.31 -21.49 3.90
C CYS A 46 -21.85 -21.90 4.09
N ARG A 47 -21.33 -21.86 5.32
CA ARG A 47 -19.97 -22.34 5.64
C ARG A 47 -19.83 -23.85 5.41
N ALA A 48 -20.84 -24.62 5.82
CA ALA A 48 -20.87 -26.06 5.55
C ALA A 48 -20.94 -26.34 4.05
N GLY A 49 -21.75 -25.59 3.30
CA GLY A 49 -21.83 -25.66 1.84
C GLY A 49 -20.51 -25.30 1.15
N TRP A 50 -19.85 -24.23 1.59
CA TRP A 50 -18.53 -23.84 1.10
C TRP A 50 -17.50 -24.94 1.33
N LEU A 51 -17.46 -25.52 2.54
CA LEU A 51 -16.56 -26.63 2.84
C LEU A 51 -16.85 -27.86 1.97
N ALA A 52 -18.13 -28.19 1.79
CA ALA A 52 -18.57 -29.32 0.96
C ALA A 52 -18.27 -29.13 -0.54
N SER A 53 -18.10 -27.88 -1.01
CA SER A 53 -17.76 -27.55 -2.40
C SER A 53 -16.34 -27.97 -2.78
N PHE A 54 -15.45 -28.18 -1.80
CA PHE A 54 -14.09 -28.66 -2.07
C PHE A 54 -14.05 -30.17 -2.31
N PRO A 55 -13.15 -30.64 -3.20
CA PRO A 55 -12.82 -32.06 -3.32
C PRO A 55 -12.42 -32.64 -1.97
N GLU A 56 -12.75 -33.92 -1.72
CA GLU A 56 -12.51 -34.58 -0.43
C GLU A 56 -11.06 -34.43 0.07
N ALA A 57 -10.08 -34.56 -0.83
CA ALA A 57 -8.65 -34.41 -0.54
C ALA A 57 -8.26 -33.01 -0.03
N GLU A 58 -9.08 -31.99 -0.26
CA GLU A 58 -8.81 -30.59 0.12
C GLU A 58 -9.67 -30.11 1.29
N ARG A 59 -10.68 -30.87 1.70
CA ARG A 59 -11.62 -30.46 2.75
C ARG A 59 -10.94 -30.22 4.09
N ALA A 60 -9.92 -31.00 4.45
CA ALA A 60 -9.15 -30.78 5.67
C ALA A 60 -8.48 -29.39 5.66
N LYS A 61 -7.82 -29.03 4.55
CA LYS A 61 -7.19 -27.71 4.37
C LYS A 61 -8.24 -26.58 4.34
N ALA A 62 -9.40 -26.80 3.72
CA ALA A 62 -10.50 -25.82 3.75
C ALA A 62 -11.03 -25.59 5.18
N ALA A 63 -11.12 -26.65 6.00
CA ALA A 63 -11.51 -26.52 7.40
C ALA A 63 -10.48 -25.74 8.23
N GLU A 64 -9.18 -25.97 8.00
CA GLU A 64 -8.10 -25.19 8.60
C GLU A 64 -8.19 -23.70 8.23
N ALA A 65 -8.43 -23.39 6.95
CA ALA A 65 -8.60 -22.01 6.49
C ALA A 65 -9.81 -21.33 7.17
N MET A 66 -10.91 -22.05 7.32
CA MET A 66 -12.10 -21.57 8.01
C MET A 66 -11.83 -21.29 9.49
N GLN A 67 -11.09 -22.19 10.16
CA GLN A 67 -10.71 -22.02 11.55
C GLN A 67 -9.76 -20.83 11.74
N LEU A 68 -8.76 -20.69 10.86
CA LEU A 68 -7.82 -19.55 10.86
C LEU A 68 -8.57 -18.22 10.71
N HIS A 69 -9.50 -18.12 9.75
CA HIS A 69 -10.31 -16.89 9.59
C HIS A 69 -11.16 -16.61 10.83
N LYS A 70 -11.78 -17.64 11.43
CA LYS A 70 -12.57 -17.48 12.67
C LYS A 70 -11.72 -16.94 13.82
N GLU A 71 -10.49 -17.43 13.95
CA GLU A 71 -9.54 -16.96 14.98
C GLU A 71 -9.03 -15.55 14.70
N ALA A 72 -8.75 -15.24 13.43
CA ALA A 72 -8.37 -13.90 12.98
C ALA A 72 -9.47 -12.87 13.32
N VAL A 73 -10.73 -13.16 12.98
CA VAL A 73 -11.88 -12.29 13.31
C VAL A 73 -12.07 -12.17 14.82
N ARG A 74 -11.88 -13.26 15.58
CA ARG A 74 -11.93 -13.19 17.05
C ARG A 74 -10.83 -12.30 17.61
N MET A 75 -9.62 -12.37 17.06
CA MET A 75 -8.50 -11.54 17.45
C MET A 75 -8.82 -10.07 17.15
N LEU A 76 -9.26 -9.73 15.93
CA LEU A 76 -9.71 -8.37 15.56
C LEU A 76 -10.74 -7.81 16.55
N ASN A 77 -11.76 -8.59 16.90
CA ASN A 77 -12.76 -8.18 17.88
C ASN A 77 -12.21 -8.01 19.30
N LYS A 78 -11.18 -8.79 19.68
CA LYS A 78 -10.52 -8.69 20.99
C LYS A 78 -9.71 -7.40 21.12
N ILE A 79 -9.08 -6.95 20.03
CA ILE A 79 -8.21 -5.77 20.01
C ILE A 79 -8.97 -4.47 19.68
N ASP A 80 -10.17 -4.57 19.10
CA ASP A 80 -11.02 -3.42 18.80
C ASP A 80 -11.39 -2.65 20.08
N GLY A 81 -11.42 -1.32 19.98
CA GLY A 81 -11.60 -0.40 21.12
C GLY A 81 -10.40 -0.28 22.07
N LYS A 82 -9.44 -1.22 22.04
CA LYS A 82 -8.18 -1.13 22.82
C LYS A 82 -7.06 -0.44 22.04
N TYR A 83 -6.94 -0.75 20.75
CA TYR A 83 -5.91 -0.21 19.87
C TYR A 83 -6.52 0.55 18.71
N LYS A 84 -5.72 1.40 18.07
CA LYS A 84 -6.10 2.19 16.89
C LYS A 84 -5.17 1.90 15.73
N VAL A 85 -5.65 2.24 14.55
CA VAL A 85 -4.83 2.33 13.33
C VAL A 85 -4.79 3.79 12.92
N TYR A 86 -3.61 4.26 12.54
CA TYR A 86 -3.33 5.65 12.24
C TYR A 86 -3.07 5.81 10.75
N ALA A 87 -3.56 6.91 10.19
CA ALA A 87 -3.24 7.34 8.84
C ALA A 87 -2.78 8.80 8.84
N ILE A 88 -1.92 9.14 7.92
CA ILE A 88 -1.47 10.50 7.65
C ILE A 88 -1.49 10.73 6.14
N TYR A 89 -1.92 11.91 5.73
CA TYR A 89 -1.87 12.29 4.32
C TYR A 89 -1.60 13.77 4.14
N ARG A 90 -1.18 14.11 2.92
CA ARG A 90 -1.06 15.48 2.45
C ARG A 90 -1.27 15.53 0.94
N LEU A 91 -2.13 16.43 0.47
CA LEU A 91 -2.22 16.77 -0.94
C LEU A 91 -1.31 17.96 -1.23
N MET A 92 -0.42 17.77 -2.19
CA MET A 92 0.71 18.67 -2.45
C MET A 92 0.57 19.27 -3.83
N GLU A 93 0.92 20.55 -3.97
CA GLU A 93 1.16 21.11 -5.30
C GLU A 93 2.30 20.34 -5.98
N ALA A 94 2.02 19.88 -7.20
CA ALA A 94 2.90 18.99 -7.93
C ALA A 94 3.03 19.37 -9.40
N ASN A 95 4.20 19.11 -9.97
CA ASN A 95 4.42 19.09 -11.41
C ASN A 95 5.52 18.09 -11.76
N ALA A 96 5.50 17.56 -12.98
CA ALA A 96 6.57 16.71 -13.50
C ALA A 96 7.66 17.49 -14.23
N GLU A 97 8.90 17.00 -14.15
CA GLU A 97 10.03 17.45 -14.97
C GLU A 97 10.92 16.26 -15.30
N GLY A 98 10.81 15.75 -16.54
CA GLY A 98 11.41 14.47 -16.91
C GLY A 98 10.90 13.34 -16.01
N ASP A 99 11.82 12.57 -15.43
CA ASP A 99 11.54 11.44 -14.55
C ASP A 99 11.46 11.87 -13.06
N ASN A 100 11.03 13.11 -12.82
CA ASN A 100 10.91 13.68 -11.48
C ASN A 100 9.53 14.25 -11.22
N LEU A 101 9.18 14.30 -9.94
CA LEU A 101 8.10 15.13 -9.42
C LEU A 101 8.69 16.27 -8.58
N TRP A 102 8.15 17.47 -8.75
CA TRP A 102 8.36 18.59 -7.85
C TRP A 102 7.18 18.69 -6.91
N LEU A 103 7.35 18.26 -5.66
CA LEU A 103 6.30 18.20 -4.63
C LEU A 103 6.56 19.27 -3.58
N GLU A 104 5.74 20.33 -3.54
CA GLU A 104 5.95 21.47 -2.62
C GLU A 104 7.37 22.04 -2.68
N GLY A 105 7.95 22.11 -3.89
CA GLY A 105 9.32 22.57 -4.12
C GLY A 105 10.42 21.57 -3.74
N THR A 106 10.06 20.37 -3.27
CA THR A 106 11.02 19.27 -3.05
C THR A 106 11.07 18.38 -4.28
N LEU A 107 12.28 18.11 -4.78
CA LEU A 107 12.50 17.16 -5.85
C LEU A 107 12.28 15.73 -5.34
N PHE A 108 11.44 14.97 -6.05
CA PHE A 108 11.18 13.55 -5.85
C PHE A 108 11.51 12.80 -7.14
N PRO A 109 12.75 12.28 -7.27
CA PRO A 109 13.17 11.49 -8.42
C PRO A 109 12.44 10.15 -8.51
N LEU A 110 12.15 9.72 -9.73
CA LEU A 110 11.51 8.44 -10.05
C LEU A 110 12.35 7.67 -11.08
N LEU A 111 12.00 6.39 -11.25
CA LEU A 111 12.55 5.47 -12.23
C LEU A 111 11.56 5.25 -13.40
N ARG A 112 12.10 4.91 -14.56
CA ARG A 112 11.37 4.64 -15.80
C ARG A 112 11.66 3.23 -16.30
N GLN A 113 10.62 2.58 -16.83
CA GLN A 113 10.77 1.29 -17.49
C GLN A 113 11.79 1.35 -18.63
N GLN A 114 12.62 0.33 -18.78
CA GLN A 114 13.49 0.15 -19.95
C GLN A 114 13.16 -1.12 -20.75
N THR A 115 12.11 -1.84 -20.35
CA THR A 115 11.58 -2.99 -21.08
C THR A 115 10.09 -2.79 -21.33
N ARG A 116 9.65 -3.04 -22.56
CA ARG A 116 8.23 -3.00 -22.90
C ARG A 116 7.56 -4.32 -22.54
N VAL A 117 6.34 -4.25 -22.02
CA VAL A 117 5.51 -5.47 -21.81
C VAL A 117 4.95 -5.95 -23.15
N ARG A 118 4.49 -5.03 -23.99
CA ARG A 118 4.06 -5.28 -25.37
C ARG A 118 4.77 -4.34 -26.35
N PRO A 119 4.93 -4.71 -27.63
CA PRO A 119 5.68 -3.93 -28.61
C PRO A 119 5.33 -2.43 -28.67
N ASP A 120 4.06 -2.07 -28.51
CA ASP A 120 3.57 -0.70 -28.64
C ASP A 120 3.37 0.02 -27.28
N ASP A 121 3.69 -0.65 -26.16
CA ASP A 121 3.54 -0.04 -24.84
C ASP A 121 4.59 1.08 -24.64
N PRO A 122 4.20 2.20 -24.00
CA PRO A 122 5.15 3.22 -23.58
C PRO A 122 6.04 2.69 -22.45
N PHE A 123 7.21 3.29 -22.30
CA PHE A 123 8.08 3.10 -21.13
C PHE A 123 7.59 3.99 -19.99
N LEU A 124 6.84 3.41 -19.05
CA LEU A 124 6.16 4.18 -18.00
C LEU A 124 7.13 4.68 -16.93
N CYS A 125 6.89 5.91 -16.48
CA CYS A 125 7.36 6.49 -15.23
C CYS A 125 6.15 7.05 -14.46
N LEU A 126 6.19 7.07 -13.13
CA LEU A 126 5.12 7.68 -12.34
C LEU A 126 4.95 9.19 -12.61
N SER A 127 6.00 9.87 -13.07
CA SER A 127 5.94 11.29 -13.44
C SER A 127 5.04 11.55 -14.65
N ASP A 128 4.83 10.55 -15.51
CA ASP A 128 4.00 10.67 -16.72
C ASP A 128 2.52 10.95 -16.38
N PHE A 129 2.10 10.67 -15.15
CA PHE A 129 0.72 10.87 -14.67
C PHE A 129 0.50 12.22 -13.99
N VAL A 130 1.47 13.15 -14.08
CA VAL A 130 1.40 14.48 -13.46
C VAL A 130 1.71 15.54 -14.51
N ARG A 131 0.98 16.65 -14.52
CA ARG A 131 1.20 17.71 -15.52
C ARG A 131 2.64 18.22 -15.48
N PRO A 132 3.30 18.36 -16.64
CA PRO A 132 4.66 18.85 -16.71
C PRO A 132 4.74 20.33 -16.31
N LEU A 133 5.88 20.75 -15.73
CA LEU A 133 6.15 22.16 -15.39
C LEU A 133 5.94 23.09 -16.60
N SER A 134 6.32 22.63 -17.80
CA SER A 134 6.16 23.38 -19.05
C SER A 134 4.71 23.71 -19.41
N SER A 135 3.73 23.03 -18.82
CA SER A 135 2.31 23.34 -19.01
C SER A 135 1.87 24.64 -18.33
N GLY A 136 2.64 25.14 -17.35
CA GLY A 136 2.27 26.31 -16.55
C GLY A 136 1.08 26.10 -15.60
N ILE A 137 0.50 24.88 -15.57
CA ILE A 137 -0.66 24.55 -14.73
C ILE A 137 -0.19 23.66 -13.58
N LYS A 138 -0.46 24.09 -12.34
CA LYS A 138 -0.18 23.30 -11.14
C LYS A 138 -1.07 22.06 -11.11
N ASP A 139 -0.47 20.91 -10.86
CA ASP A 139 -1.17 19.66 -10.59
C ASP A 139 -1.17 19.33 -9.10
N THR A 140 -1.60 18.13 -8.75
CA THR A 140 -1.64 17.65 -7.37
C THR A 140 -1.19 16.20 -7.29
N VAL A 141 -0.38 15.89 -6.27
CA VAL A 141 0.00 14.52 -5.90
C VAL A 141 -0.24 14.39 -4.40
N GLY A 142 -0.82 13.26 -3.98
CA GLY A 142 -0.95 12.93 -2.57
C GLY A 142 0.26 12.18 -2.06
N GLY A 143 0.64 12.42 -0.81
CA GLY A 143 1.53 11.54 -0.04
C GLY A 143 0.75 10.98 1.14
N PHE A 144 0.99 9.73 1.49
CA PHE A 144 0.33 9.08 2.63
C PHE A 144 1.24 8.13 3.38
N ALA A 145 0.91 7.88 4.64
CA ALA A 145 1.36 6.71 5.38
C ALA A 145 0.28 6.20 6.33
N THR A 146 0.32 4.91 6.65
CA THR A 146 -0.54 4.26 7.63
C THR A 146 0.26 3.34 8.52
N THR A 147 -0.17 3.17 9.77
CA THR A 147 0.47 2.26 10.72
C THR A 147 -0.50 1.84 11.80
N ILE A 148 -0.21 0.71 12.43
CA ILE A 148 -0.92 0.23 13.62
C ILE A 148 -0.34 0.87 14.89
N ASP A 149 -1.05 0.75 16.00
CA ASP A 149 -0.44 0.91 17.32
C ASP A 149 0.58 -0.21 17.59
N PRO A 150 1.87 0.07 17.85
CA PRO A 150 2.87 -0.98 18.10
C PRO A 150 2.52 -1.88 19.29
N ALA A 151 1.84 -1.34 20.31
CA ALA A 151 1.46 -2.11 21.50
C ALA A 151 0.43 -3.22 21.17
N MET A 152 -0.18 -3.18 19.98
CA MET A 152 -1.03 -4.24 19.46
C MET A 152 -0.25 -5.53 19.25
N GLU A 153 0.97 -5.48 18.70
CA GLU A 153 1.79 -6.67 18.46
C GLU A 153 2.48 -7.16 19.74
N GLU A 154 2.91 -6.24 20.61
CA GLU A 154 3.62 -6.56 21.85
C GLU A 154 2.79 -7.44 22.80
N GLU A 155 1.47 -7.21 22.91
CA GLU A 155 0.57 -7.98 23.78
C GLU A 155 0.57 -9.47 23.48
N PHE A 156 0.78 -9.86 22.22
CA PHE A 156 0.69 -11.25 21.78
C PHE A 156 2.05 -11.86 21.47
N SER A 157 3.14 -11.20 21.89
CA SER A 157 4.52 -11.63 21.63
C SER A 157 4.96 -12.90 22.37
N HIS A 158 4.18 -13.37 23.35
CA HIS A 158 4.53 -14.51 24.21
C HIS A 158 4.09 -15.88 23.67
N ASP A 159 3.29 -15.92 22.61
CA ASP A 159 2.81 -17.14 21.96
C ASP A 159 3.09 -17.03 20.46
N ASP A 160 3.86 -17.97 19.90
CA ASP A 160 4.34 -17.88 18.51
C ASP A 160 3.19 -17.81 17.50
N TYR A 161 2.10 -18.54 17.75
CA TYR A 161 0.93 -18.55 16.88
C TYR A 161 0.17 -17.23 16.95
N GLN A 162 -0.11 -16.73 18.16
CA GLN A 162 -0.78 -15.44 18.34
C GLN A 162 0.09 -14.28 17.84
N SER A 163 1.41 -14.34 18.03
CA SER A 163 2.38 -13.37 17.53
C SER A 163 2.37 -13.29 16.01
N LEU A 164 2.39 -14.44 15.32
CA LEU A 164 2.27 -14.47 13.86
C LEU A 164 0.90 -13.98 13.38
N LEU A 165 -0.18 -14.36 14.07
CA LEU A 165 -1.53 -13.94 13.73
C LEU A 165 -1.71 -12.43 13.85
N ILE A 166 -1.27 -11.83 14.96
CA ILE A 166 -1.42 -10.39 15.17
C ILE A 166 -0.56 -9.58 14.21
N LYS A 167 0.67 -10.04 13.89
CA LYS A 167 1.54 -9.38 12.91
C LYS A 167 0.93 -9.40 11.52
N THR A 168 0.43 -10.57 11.10
CA THR A 168 -0.27 -10.70 9.80
C THR A 168 -1.50 -9.79 9.75
N LEU A 169 -2.29 -9.75 10.83
CA LEU A 169 -3.45 -8.85 10.94
C LEU A 169 -3.03 -7.38 10.95
N GLY A 170 -1.92 -7.03 11.60
CA GLY A 170 -1.39 -5.68 11.63
C GLY A 170 -1.05 -5.16 10.25
N GLU A 171 -0.35 -5.95 9.44
CA GLU A 171 -0.09 -5.62 8.04
C GLU A 171 -1.38 -5.43 7.25
N ARG A 172 -2.37 -6.31 7.45
CA ARG A 172 -3.67 -6.18 6.79
C ARG A 172 -4.42 -4.92 7.22
N LEU A 173 -4.33 -4.53 8.48
CA LEU A 173 -4.96 -3.32 9.03
C LEU A 173 -4.29 -2.04 8.49
N ALA A 174 -2.96 -2.03 8.37
CA ALA A 174 -2.24 -0.91 7.77
C ALA A 174 -2.65 -0.71 6.29
N GLU A 175 -2.73 -1.79 5.51
CA GLU A 175 -3.21 -1.75 4.11
C GLU A 175 -4.70 -1.36 4.03
N ALA A 176 -5.55 -1.89 4.91
CA ALA A 176 -6.97 -1.51 5.00
C ALA A 176 -7.15 -0.02 5.30
N ALA A 177 -6.33 0.54 6.19
CA ALA A 177 -6.33 1.97 6.46
C ALA A 177 -5.87 2.79 5.24
N ALA A 178 -4.90 2.29 4.47
CA ALA A 178 -4.43 2.92 3.24
C ALA A 178 -5.54 2.96 2.17
N GLU A 179 -6.33 1.89 2.08
CA GLU A 179 -7.49 1.82 1.19
C GLU A 179 -8.59 2.80 1.63
N LYS A 180 -8.98 2.79 2.91
CA LYS A 180 -10.03 3.67 3.45
C LYS A 180 -9.68 5.14 3.33
N ILE A 181 -8.44 5.52 3.64
CA ILE A 181 -8.00 6.92 3.47
C ILE A 181 -7.94 7.29 1.99
N HIS A 182 -7.53 6.37 1.11
CA HIS A 182 -7.56 6.62 -0.33
C HIS A 182 -8.98 6.89 -0.82
N GLU A 183 -9.96 6.05 -0.47
CA GLU A 183 -11.38 6.26 -0.80
C GLU A 183 -11.87 7.64 -0.33
N THR A 184 -11.58 8.00 0.92
CA THR A 184 -11.93 9.30 1.50
C THR A 184 -11.31 10.45 0.69
N LEU A 185 -10.04 10.32 0.26
CA LEU A 185 -9.39 11.32 -0.57
C LEU A 185 -10.05 11.43 -1.94
N ARG A 186 -10.37 10.32 -2.61
CA ARG A 186 -11.02 10.35 -3.93
C ARG A 186 -12.38 11.04 -3.90
N LYS A 187 -13.19 10.73 -2.88
CA LYS A 187 -14.59 11.17 -2.79
C LYS A 187 -14.77 12.53 -2.15
N GLU A 188 -14.01 12.82 -1.09
CA GLU A 188 -14.32 13.96 -0.21
C GLU A 188 -13.23 15.03 -0.22
N VAL A 189 -11.97 14.64 -0.05
CA VAL A 189 -10.88 15.60 0.14
C VAL A 189 -10.35 16.12 -1.19
N TRP A 190 -9.84 15.22 -2.04
CA TRP A 190 -9.45 15.52 -3.43
C TRP A 190 -10.67 15.67 -4.33
N GLY A 191 -11.68 14.83 -4.10
CA GLY A 191 -13.02 15.04 -4.67
C GLY A 191 -13.06 14.96 -6.20
N TYR A 192 -12.15 14.20 -6.82
CA TYR A 192 -12.20 13.92 -8.26
C TYR A 192 -13.18 12.78 -8.60
N ALA A 193 -13.67 12.04 -7.60
CA ALA A 193 -14.61 10.93 -7.76
C ALA A 193 -15.77 11.01 -6.73
N LYS A 194 -16.41 12.17 -6.60
CA LYS A 194 -17.47 12.41 -5.59
C LYS A 194 -18.66 11.45 -5.68
N ASP A 195 -19.00 11.03 -6.90
CA ASP A 195 -20.13 10.14 -7.20
C ASP A 195 -19.74 8.66 -7.22
N GLU A 196 -18.53 8.29 -6.76
CA GLU A 196 -18.06 6.90 -6.69
C GLU A 196 -18.95 6.06 -5.76
N LYS A 197 -19.46 4.94 -6.30
CA LYS A 197 -20.34 3.98 -5.60
C LYS A 197 -19.86 2.55 -5.85
N LEU A 198 -18.62 2.26 -5.45
CA LEU A 198 -18.04 0.93 -5.56
C LEU A 198 -18.48 0.05 -4.39
N THR A 199 -18.74 -1.22 -4.70
CA THR A 199 -18.80 -2.27 -3.67
C THR A 199 -17.40 -2.52 -3.10
N MET A 200 -17.29 -3.09 -1.88
CA MET A 200 -15.96 -3.44 -1.34
C MET A 200 -15.17 -4.37 -2.26
N LYS A 201 -15.85 -5.31 -2.93
CA LYS A 201 -15.19 -6.18 -3.91
C LYS A 201 -14.58 -5.39 -5.07
N GLN A 202 -15.29 -4.40 -5.61
CA GLN A 202 -14.78 -3.55 -6.70
C GLN A 202 -13.65 -2.66 -6.21
N LEU A 203 -13.77 -2.11 -5.00
CA LEU A 203 -12.75 -1.28 -4.38
C LEU A 203 -11.46 -2.07 -4.11
N LEU A 204 -11.55 -3.30 -3.59
CA LEU A 204 -10.40 -4.20 -3.39
C LEU A 204 -9.81 -4.74 -4.71
N ASN A 205 -10.58 -4.70 -5.79
CA ASN A 205 -10.11 -4.96 -7.16
C ASN A 205 -9.51 -3.72 -7.83
N GLU A 206 -9.48 -2.58 -7.12
CA GLU A 206 -8.96 -1.31 -7.62
C GLU A 206 -9.74 -0.75 -8.82
N ASP A 207 -11.06 -1.00 -8.89
CA ASP A 207 -11.95 -0.52 -9.97
C ASP A 207 -12.22 1.01 -9.93
N TYR A 208 -11.47 1.77 -9.12
CA TYR A 208 -11.57 3.23 -9.01
C TYR A 208 -10.61 3.96 -9.94
N GLN A 209 -10.88 5.26 -10.16
CA GLN A 209 -9.92 6.15 -10.83
C GLN A 209 -8.74 6.45 -9.89
N GLY A 210 -7.53 6.48 -10.46
CA GLY A 210 -6.30 6.84 -9.74
C GLY A 210 -5.57 5.64 -9.13
N ILE A 211 -4.37 5.87 -8.60
CA ILE A 211 -3.53 4.84 -7.99
C ILE A 211 -2.84 5.36 -6.73
N ARG A 212 -2.43 4.45 -5.84
CA ARG A 212 -1.69 4.73 -4.60
C ARG A 212 -0.37 3.92 -4.51
N PRO A 213 0.61 4.08 -5.42
CA PRO A 213 1.84 3.31 -5.41
C PRO A 213 2.59 3.46 -4.09
N ALA A 214 2.78 2.32 -3.42
CA ALA A 214 3.51 2.23 -2.16
C ALA A 214 5.01 2.02 -2.40
N VAL A 215 5.81 2.49 -1.45
CA VAL A 215 7.27 2.33 -1.46
C VAL A 215 7.63 0.84 -1.36
N GLY A 216 8.61 0.39 -2.15
CA GLY A 216 9.04 -1.00 -2.24
C GLY A 216 8.23 -1.86 -3.20
N TYR A 217 7.10 -1.36 -3.70
CA TYR A 217 6.29 -2.07 -4.71
C TYR A 217 6.84 -1.84 -6.13
N PRO A 218 6.45 -2.66 -7.11
CA PRO A 218 7.06 -2.65 -8.45
C PRO A 218 7.06 -1.30 -9.18
N SER A 219 6.09 -0.41 -8.91
CA SER A 219 6.03 0.94 -9.51
C SER A 219 6.91 1.98 -8.79
N LEU A 220 7.31 1.71 -7.54
CA LEU A 220 8.12 2.59 -6.70
C LEU A 220 9.10 1.73 -5.85
N PRO A 221 10.04 1.01 -6.48
CA PRO A 221 10.77 -0.09 -5.84
C PRO A 221 11.86 0.36 -4.85
N ASP A 222 12.35 1.60 -4.96
CA ASP A 222 13.41 2.11 -4.09
C ASP A 222 12.88 2.45 -2.70
N ILE A 223 13.19 1.60 -1.71
CA ILE A 223 12.76 1.78 -0.32
C ILE A 223 13.29 3.09 0.29
N SER A 224 14.46 3.57 -0.15
CA SER A 224 15.06 4.80 0.41
C SER A 224 14.26 6.06 0.13
N VAL A 225 13.27 6.04 -0.79
CA VAL A 225 12.37 7.18 -1.01
C VAL A 225 11.45 7.44 0.19
N SER A 226 11.34 6.50 1.14
CA SER A 226 10.62 6.71 2.40
C SER A 226 11.15 7.93 3.17
N PHE A 227 12.46 8.20 3.14
CA PHE A 227 13.06 9.41 3.74
C PHE A 227 12.54 10.70 3.10
N LEU A 228 12.32 10.69 1.77
CA LEU A 228 11.75 11.84 1.07
C LEU A 228 10.27 12.02 1.42
N LEU A 229 9.51 10.93 1.49
CA LEU A 229 8.12 10.98 1.93
C LEU A 229 8.00 11.48 3.36
N ASP A 230 8.85 11.03 4.29
CA ASP A 230 8.82 11.47 5.68
C ASP A 230 9.07 12.98 5.81
N LYS A 231 9.99 13.53 5.01
CA LYS A 231 10.19 14.99 4.93
C LYS A 231 8.93 15.73 4.45
N LEU A 232 8.15 15.13 3.55
CA LEU A 232 6.97 15.74 2.94
C LEU A 232 5.70 15.65 3.81
N ILE A 233 5.53 14.54 4.53
CA ILE A 233 4.29 14.24 5.26
C ILE A 233 4.48 14.05 6.78
N ASP A 234 5.71 14.06 7.29
CA ASP A 234 6.03 14.00 8.73
C ASP A 234 5.45 12.75 9.44
N MET A 235 5.89 11.56 9.01
CA MET A 235 5.28 10.28 9.41
C MET A 235 5.39 10.01 10.92
N LYS A 236 6.38 10.60 11.60
CA LYS A 236 6.49 10.53 13.07
C LYS A 236 5.26 11.06 13.81
N ARG A 237 4.41 11.88 13.18
CA ARG A 237 3.13 12.34 13.77
C ARG A 237 2.14 11.21 14.05
N ILE A 238 2.29 10.08 13.36
CA ILE A 238 1.50 8.86 13.59
C ILE A 238 2.35 7.72 14.19
N GLY A 239 3.54 8.04 14.72
CA GLY A 239 4.40 7.07 15.39
C GLY A 239 5.29 6.23 14.48
N ILE A 240 5.33 6.53 13.17
CA ILE A 240 6.26 5.85 12.26
C ILE A 240 7.66 6.47 12.40
N HIS A 241 8.65 5.61 12.59
CA HIS A 241 10.07 5.94 12.54
C HIS A 241 10.75 5.18 11.40
N LEU A 242 11.72 5.81 10.75
CA LEU A 242 12.54 5.16 9.73
C LEU A 242 13.85 4.67 10.34
N THR A 243 14.22 3.43 10.04
CA THR A 243 15.58 2.93 10.31
C THR A 243 16.60 3.64 9.42
N GLU A 244 17.89 3.43 9.68
CA GLU A 244 18.98 3.93 8.83
C GLU A 244 18.87 3.51 7.35
N ASN A 245 18.15 2.42 7.07
CA ASN A 245 17.93 1.89 5.73
C ASN A 245 16.53 2.22 5.17
N GLY A 246 15.78 3.14 5.79
CA GLY A 246 14.48 3.58 5.28
C GLY A 246 13.33 2.61 5.50
N MET A 247 13.55 1.53 6.26
CA MET A 247 12.47 0.63 6.69
C MET A 247 11.61 1.31 7.77
N MET A 248 10.30 1.17 7.69
CA MET A 248 9.37 1.75 8.66
C MET A 248 9.26 0.90 9.93
N GLN A 249 9.11 1.57 11.06
CA GLN A 249 8.79 1.00 12.36
C GLN A 249 7.57 1.76 12.93
N PRO A 250 6.45 1.09 13.27
CA PRO A 250 6.20 -0.36 13.26
C PRO A 250 6.33 -1.02 11.88
N HIS A 251 6.63 -2.33 11.84
CA HIS A 251 6.76 -3.06 10.57
C HIS A 251 5.45 -3.06 9.76
N ALA A 252 4.31 -3.22 10.45
CA ALA A 252 2.98 -3.05 9.90
C ALA A 252 2.68 -1.57 9.62
N SER A 253 3.36 -1.02 8.60
CA SER A 253 3.19 0.32 8.09
C SER A 253 3.23 0.33 6.57
N VAL A 254 2.49 1.24 5.95
CA VAL A 254 2.49 1.46 4.50
C VAL A 254 2.75 2.94 4.25
N CYS A 255 3.56 3.29 3.25
CA CYS A 255 3.67 4.66 2.78
C CYS A 255 3.79 4.71 1.27
N GLY A 256 3.39 5.84 0.68
CA GLY A 256 3.41 5.99 -0.77
C GLY A 256 2.90 7.32 -1.27
N LEU A 257 2.68 7.36 -2.58
CA LEU A 257 2.11 8.49 -3.30
C LEU A 257 0.69 8.15 -3.76
N MET A 258 -0.11 9.16 -4.09
CA MET A 258 -1.44 9.03 -4.69
C MET A 258 -1.55 9.91 -5.94
N PHE A 259 -2.07 9.33 -7.02
CA PHE A 259 -2.23 9.97 -8.32
C PHE A 259 -3.69 9.91 -8.75
N ALA A 260 -4.22 11.02 -9.26
CA ALA A 260 -5.62 11.15 -9.67
C ALA A 260 -5.84 10.98 -11.18
N HIS A 261 -4.78 10.93 -11.99
CA HIS A 261 -4.90 10.92 -13.44
C HIS A 261 -5.66 9.67 -13.92
N PRO A 262 -6.69 9.79 -14.78
CA PRO A 262 -7.54 8.65 -15.15
C PRO A 262 -6.84 7.52 -15.89
N ALA A 263 -5.70 7.81 -16.54
CA ALA A 263 -4.87 6.80 -17.19
C ALA A 263 -3.75 6.23 -16.29
N SER A 264 -3.64 6.68 -15.04
CA SER A 264 -2.65 6.14 -14.11
C SER A 264 -2.96 4.69 -13.80
N ARG A 265 -1.93 3.86 -13.77
CA ARG A 265 -2.05 2.41 -13.56
C ARG A 265 -0.80 1.88 -12.90
N TYR A 266 -0.94 0.79 -12.15
CA TYR A 266 0.21 0.07 -11.62
C TYR A 266 1.03 -0.55 -12.76
N PHE A 267 2.35 -0.48 -12.62
CA PHE A 267 3.30 -1.09 -13.55
C PHE A 267 4.55 -1.55 -12.78
N SER A 268 5.34 -2.45 -13.38
CA SER A 268 6.66 -2.78 -12.83
C SER A 268 7.71 -1.98 -13.57
N VAL A 269 8.54 -1.21 -12.85
CA VAL A 269 9.73 -0.54 -13.42
C VAL A 269 10.63 -1.58 -14.11
N GLY A 270 10.72 -2.78 -13.53
CA GLY A 270 11.52 -3.87 -14.09
C GLY A 270 13.02 -3.63 -13.93
N LYS A 271 13.78 -4.05 -14.93
CA LYS A 271 15.24 -3.93 -14.95
C LYS A 271 15.67 -2.57 -15.52
N ILE A 272 16.59 -1.90 -14.83
CA ILE A 272 17.23 -0.65 -15.25
C ILE A 272 18.72 -0.89 -15.52
N ASP A 273 19.27 -0.16 -16.47
CA ASP A 273 20.68 -0.14 -16.81
C ASP A 273 21.48 0.79 -15.88
N GLU A 274 22.80 0.73 -16.06
CA GLU A 274 23.75 1.53 -15.29
C GLU A 274 23.59 3.04 -15.58
N GLU A 275 23.17 3.42 -16.78
CA GLU A 275 22.95 4.83 -17.14
C GLU A 275 21.82 5.44 -16.32
N GLN A 276 20.67 4.76 -16.24
CA GLN A 276 19.55 5.23 -15.42
C GLN A 276 19.87 5.21 -13.93
N LEU A 277 20.62 4.21 -13.45
CA LEU A 277 21.07 4.19 -12.06
C LEU A 277 21.93 5.42 -11.74
N MET A 278 22.90 5.74 -12.58
CA MET A 278 23.80 6.89 -12.38
C MET A 278 23.06 8.23 -12.46
N ASP A 279 22.12 8.37 -13.41
CA ASP A 279 21.24 9.54 -13.51
C ASP A 279 20.36 9.68 -12.26
N TYR A 280 19.71 8.60 -11.84
CA TYR A 280 18.85 8.58 -10.66
C TYR A 280 19.64 8.90 -9.37
N ALA A 281 20.85 8.36 -9.23
CA ALA A 281 21.78 8.67 -8.15
C ALA A 281 22.13 10.16 -8.09
N SER A 282 22.46 10.75 -9.25
CA SER A 282 22.73 12.17 -9.38
C SER A 282 21.54 13.02 -8.96
N ARG A 283 20.33 12.71 -9.47
CA ARG A 283 19.08 13.42 -9.12
C ARG A 283 18.71 13.28 -7.65
N ARG A 284 18.99 12.13 -7.04
CA ARG A 284 18.78 11.87 -5.60
C ARG A 284 19.86 12.51 -4.72
N ASN A 285 20.98 12.93 -5.30
CA ASN A 285 22.18 13.34 -4.57
C ASN A 285 22.65 12.26 -3.57
N ILE A 286 22.67 11.01 -4.04
CA ILE A 286 23.11 9.84 -3.28
C ILE A 286 24.15 9.10 -4.13
N ASP A 287 25.16 8.50 -3.50
CA ASP A 287 26.14 7.67 -4.19
C ASP A 287 25.46 6.46 -4.87
N ALA A 288 25.83 6.18 -6.13
CA ALA A 288 25.25 5.09 -6.90
C ALA A 288 25.46 3.73 -6.23
N ASP A 289 26.60 3.47 -5.56
CA ASP A 289 26.87 2.23 -4.83
C ASP A 289 25.89 2.01 -3.67
N VAL A 290 25.41 3.09 -3.05
CA VAL A 290 24.37 3.00 -2.01
C VAL A 290 23.05 2.60 -2.64
N LEU A 291 22.66 3.23 -3.75
CA LEU A 291 21.41 2.91 -4.45
C LEU A 291 21.41 1.52 -5.09
N ARG A 292 22.57 0.97 -5.49
CA ARG A 292 22.67 -0.42 -5.94
C ARG A 292 22.15 -1.42 -4.92
N LYS A 293 22.30 -1.14 -3.62
CA LYS A 293 21.79 -2.01 -2.54
C LYS A 293 20.26 -1.99 -2.48
N TYR A 294 19.66 -0.81 -2.63
CA TYR A 294 18.20 -0.65 -2.64
C TYR A 294 17.56 -1.22 -3.91
N LEU A 295 18.25 -1.09 -5.04
CA LEU A 295 17.75 -1.47 -6.37
C LEU A 295 18.32 -2.80 -6.87
N ALA A 296 18.90 -3.62 -6.00
CA ALA A 296 19.60 -4.85 -6.40
C ALA A 296 18.74 -5.78 -7.26
N THR A 297 17.43 -5.85 -7.00
CA THR A 297 16.48 -6.68 -7.77
C THR A 297 16.08 -6.02 -9.10
N ASN A 298 16.30 -4.71 -9.25
CA ASN A 298 16.00 -3.91 -10.43
C ASN A 298 17.22 -3.68 -11.35
N LEU A 299 18.44 -4.08 -10.99
CA LEU A 299 19.59 -3.90 -11.88
C LEU A 299 19.66 -5.00 -12.94
N GLN A 300 19.99 -4.61 -14.18
CA GLN A 300 20.38 -5.56 -15.23
C GLN A 300 21.60 -6.38 -14.77
N PRO A 301 21.71 -7.66 -15.19
CA PRO A 301 22.87 -8.48 -14.89
C PRO A 301 24.16 -7.95 -15.52
#